data_AF-A0A453NLG1-F1
#
_entry.id   AF-A0A453NLG1-F1
#
_cell.length_a   1.000
_cell.length_b   1.000
_cell.length_c   1.000
_cell.angle_alpha   90.00
_cell.angle_beta   90.00
_cell.angle_gamma   90.00
#
_symmetry.space_group_name_H-M   'P 1'
#
loop_
_entity.id
_entity.type
_entity.pdbx_description
1 polymer ?
#
loop_
_entity_poly.entity_id
_entity_poly.type
_entity_poly.pdbx_seq_one_letter_code
_entity_poly.pdbx_strand_id
1 'polypeptide(L)' 'MSGGHGDAGMASGKMAKLKELLQKSENRICADCSAPDPNWASANIGVFICVKCSGVHRSVGTHISKVKLAATQ' A
#
# COMPACT_ATOMS: atom_id res chain seq x y z
N MET A 1 -29.76 30.31 -9.55
CA MET A 1 -28.33 29.97 -9.58
C MET A 1 -28.11 28.90 -8.51
N SER A 2 -28.66 27.70 -8.66
CA SER A 2 -28.30 26.65 -9.63
C SER A 2 -26.91 26.08 -9.36
N GLY A 3 -26.86 24.79 -9.00
CA GLY A 3 -25.65 23.96 -8.88
C GLY A 3 -25.23 23.76 -7.42
N GLY A 4 -25.65 22.73 -6.69
CA GLY A 4 -25.80 21.35 -7.17
C GLY A 4 -24.42 20.75 -7.43
N HIS A 5 -23.56 20.68 -6.40
CA HIS A 5 -22.35 19.85 -6.46
C HIS A 5 -22.78 18.40 -6.28
N GLY A 6 -23.11 17.79 -7.42
CA GLY A 6 -23.32 16.37 -7.58
C GLY A 6 -22.06 15.58 -7.29
N ASP A 7 -22.31 14.41 -6.68
CA ASP A 7 -21.62 13.14 -6.85
C ASP A 7 -20.08 13.11 -6.90
N ALA A 8 -19.49 12.61 -5.81
CA ALA A 8 -18.40 11.65 -5.93
C ALA A 8 -18.75 10.42 -5.08
N GLY A 9 -19.25 9.40 -5.76
CA GLY A 9 -19.76 8.17 -5.17
C GLY A 9 -18.77 7.44 -4.25
N MET A 10 -19.36 6.78 -3.26
CA MET A 10 -18.94 5.52 -2.64
C MET A 10 -17.54 4.98 -3.01
N ALA A 11 -16.47 5.48 -2.38
CA ALA A 11 -15.20 4.79 -2.35
C ALA A 11 -15.16 3.87 -1.11
N SER A 12 -15.05 2.56 -1.34
CA SER A 12 -14.80 1.55 -0.31
C SER A 12 -13.79 2.07 0.73
N GLY A 13 -14.20 2.21 2.00
CA GLY A 13 -13.38 2.83 3.06
C GLY A 13 -11.98 2.20 3.22
N LYS A 14 -11.78 0.99 2.72
CA LYS A 14 -10.50 0.30 2.64
C LYS A 14 -9.47 1.03 1.76
N MET A 15 -9.90 1.60 0.63
CA MET A 15 -9.01 2.33 -0.27
C MET A 15 -8.65 3.71 0.27
N ALA A 16 -9.60 4.39 0.93
CA ALA A 16 -9.33 5.64 1.63
C ALA A 16 -8.28 5.44 2.73
N LYS A 17 -8.41 4.37 3.52
CA LYS A 17 -7.43 4.05 4.56
C LYS A 17 -6.06 3.69 3.99
N LEU A 18 -6.00 2.93 2.89
CA LEU A 18 -4.72 2.62 2.23
C LEU A 18 -4.03 3.89 1.74
N LYS A 19 -4.77 4.80 1.11
CA LYS A 19 -4.22 6.11 0.70
C LYS A 19 -3.67 6.90 1.89
N GLU A 20 -4.40 6.96 3.00
CA GLU A 20 -3.92 7.62 4.23
C GLU A 20 -2.61 6.99 4.73
N LEU A 21 -2.51 5.66 4.74
CA LEU A 21 -1.28 4.96 5.15
C LEU A 21 -0.11 5.27 4.23
N LEU A 22 -0.32 5.32 2.91
CA LEU A 22 0.72 5.65 1.94
C LEU A 22 1.25 7.09 2.06
N GLN A 23 0.49 8.00 2.68
CA GLN A 23 0.93 9.38 2.92
C GLN A 23 1.84 9.51 4.15
N LYS A 24 1.92 8.49 5.01
CA LYS A 24 2.79 8.53 6.19
C LYS A 24 4.25 8.43 5.77
N SER A 25 5.09 9.29 6.32
CA SER A 25 6.54 9.35 6.02
C SER A 25 7.24 8.02 6.27
N GLU A 26 6.86 7.31 7.35
CA GLU A 26 7.37 5.98 7.70
C GLU A 26 7.10 4.92 6.62
N ASN A 27 6.01 5.08 5.86
CA ASN A 27 5.61 4.14 4.80
C ASN A 27 6.20 4.48 3.43
N ARG A 28 6.96 5.59 3.32
CA ARG A 28 7.70 5.94 2.11
C ARG A 28 9.06 5.27 2.03
N ILE A 29 9.37 4.38 2.97
CA ILE A 29 10.64 3.67 3.09
C ILE A 29 10.33 2.18 3.23
N CYS A 30 11.09 1.36 2.51
CA CYS A 30 11.01 -0.10 2.60
C CYS A 30 11.38 -0.55 4.02
N ALA A 31 10.51 -1.35 4.63
CA ALA A 31 10.70 -1.84 5.99
C ALA A 31 11.98 -2.70 6.18
N ASP A 32 12.48 -3.33 5.11
CA ASP A 32 13.60 -4.29 5.23
C ASP A 32 14.97 -3.71 4.87
N CYS A 33 15.03 -2.80 3.89
CA CYS A 33 16.30 -2.30 3.34
C CYS A 33 16.39 -0.78 3.23
N SER A 34 15.38 -0.07 3.73
CA SER A 34 15.30 1.39 3.73
C SER A 34 15.32 2.06 2.34
N ALA A 35 15.12 1.29 1.26
CA ALA A 35 14.94 1.84 -0.08
C ALA A 35 13.69 2.74 -0.13
N PRO A 36 13.72 3.88 -0.84
CA PRO A 36 12.59 4.78 -0.94
C PRO A 36 11.45 4.21 -1.78
N ASP A 37 10.28 4.81 -1.63
CA ASP A 37 9.07 4.61 -2.45
C ASP A 37 8.68 3.13 -2.65
N PRO A 38 8.37 2.40 -1.56
CA PRO A 38 7.96 1.00 -1.65
C PRO A 38 6.58 0.86 -2.31
N ASN A 39 6.53 0.21 -3.48
CA ASN A 39 5.28 -0.03 -4.23
C ASN A 39 4.54 -1.32 -3.85
N TRP A 40 5.10 -2.13 -2.95
CA TRP A 40 4.53 -3.41 -2.51
C TRP A 40 4.28 -3.40 -1.00
N ALA A 41 3.38 -4.26 -0.53
CA ALA A 41 3.15 -4.46 0.90
C ALA A 41 2.92 -5.92 1.23
N SER A 42 3.37 -6.34 2.41
CA SER A 42 2.95 -7.61 3.02
C SER A 42 1.69 -7.36 3.83
N ALA A 43 0.52 -7.71 3.29
CA ALA A 43 -0.77 -7.31 3.84
C ALA A 43 -1.12 -7.94 5.19
N ASN A 44 -0.57 -9.11 5.50
CA ASN A 44 -0.76 -9.78 6.80
C ASN A 44 0.24 -9.32 7.86
N ILE A 45 1.43 -8.84 7.44
CA ILE A 45 2.46 -8.33 8.36
C ILE A 45 2.25 -6.84 8.63
N GLY A 46 1.69 -6.10 7.66
CA GLY A 46 1.41 -4.67 7.80
C GLY A 46 2.60 -3.77 7.47
N VAL A 47 3.47 -4.19 6.55
CA VAL A 47 4.67 -3.44 6.13
C VAL A 47 4.68 -3.14 4.63
N PHE A 48 5.26 -1.99 4.27
CA PHE A 48 5.55 -1.62 2.88
C PHE A 48 6.99 -1.99 2.53
N ILE A 49 7.18 -2.59 1.35
CA ILE A 49 8.45 -3.16 0.90
C ILE A 49 8.72 -2.80 -0.56
N CYS A 50 10.00 -2.68 -0.92
CA CYS A 50 10.42 -2.42 -2.30
C CYS A 50 10.28 -3.68 -3.16
N VAL A 51 10.42 -3.54 -4.49
CA VAL A 51 10.30 -4.66 -5.43
C VAL A 51 11.27 -5.81 -5.12
N LYS A 52 12.52 -5.49 -4.71
CA LYS A 52 13.54 -6.50 -4.38
C LYS A 52 13.13 -7.32 -3.16
N CYS A 53 12.77 -6.66 -2.08
CA CYS A 53 12.31 -7.32 -0.85
C CYS A 53 10.99 -8.07 -1.06
N SER A 54 10.11 -7.58 -1.96
CA SER A 54 8.90 -8.31 -2.34
C SER A 54 9.22 -9.70 -2.94
N GLY A 55 10.33 -9.84 -3.66
CA GLY A 55 10.80 -11.13 -4.17
C GLY A 55 11.21 -12.08 -3.05
N VAL A 56 11.95 -11.57 -2.05
CA VAL A 56 12.34 -12.34 -0.85
C VAL A 56 11.10 -12.78 -0.08
N HIS A 57 10.15 -11.87 0.18
CA HIS A 57 8.90 -12.19 0.85
C HIS A 57 8.09 -13.28 0.12
N ARG A 58 8.10 -13.29 -1.23
CA ARG A 58 7.45 -14.34 -2.03
C ARG A 58 8.13 -15.70 -1.86
N SER A 59 9.46 -15.76 -1.80
CA SER A 59 10.18 -17.02 -1.63
C SER A 59 9.98 -17.65 -0.25
N VAL A 60 9.68 -16.86 0.79
CA VAL A 60 9.35 -17.38 2.13
C VAL A 60 7.99 -18.11 2.13
N GLY A 61 7.09 -17.74 1.21
CA GLY A 61 5.80 -18.42 1.01
C GLY A 61 4.60 -17.69 1.62
N THR A 62 3.43 -17.97 1.07
CA THR A 62 2.18 -17.22 1.31
C THR A 62 1.55 -17.43 2.69
N HIS A 63 1.91 -18.52 3.36
CA HIS A 63 1.54 -18.78 4.75
C HIS A 63 2.29 -17.85 5.73
N ILE A 64 3.44 -17.31 5.31
CA ILE A 64 4.24 -16.35 6.09
C ILE A 64 3.98 -14.92 5.62
N SER A 65 4.11 -14.63 4.33
CA SER A 65 3.94 -13.27 3.79
C SER A 65 2.99 -13.22 2.60
N LYS A 66 1.98 -12.34 2.70
CA LYS A 66 0.97 -12.09 1.67
C LYS A 66 1.27 -10.79 0.94
N VAL A 67 2.13 -10.87 -0.07
CA VAL A 67 2.57 -9.71 -0.87
C VAL A 67 1.48 -9.23 -1.83
N LYS A 68 1.15 -7.93 -1.79
CA LYS A 68 0.21 -7.25 -2.68
C LYS A 68 0.80 -5.94 -3.19
N LEU A 69 0.32 -5.46 -4.35
CA LEU A 69 0.60 -4.10 -4.78
C LEU A 69 -0.01 -3.12 -3.78
N ALA A 70 0.80 -2.17 -3.32
CA ALA A 70 0.41 -1.16 -2.35
C ALA A 70 -0.01 0.14 -3.04
N ALA A 71 0.71 0.52 -4.10
CA ALA A 71 0.42 1.67 -4.92
C ALA A 71 0.09 1.22 -6.35
N THR A 72 -1.13 1.49 -6.79
CA THR A 72 -1.39 1.78 -8.20
C THR A 72 -1.25 3.29 -8.30
N GLN A 73 -0.31 3.77 -9.12
CA GLN A 73 -0.41 5.15 -9.63
C GLN A 73 -1.68 5.28 -10.46
#